data_AF-A0A848W588-F1
#
_entry.id   AF-A0A848W588-F1
#
_cell.length_a   1.000
_cell.length_b   1.000
_cell.length_c   1.000
_cell.angle_alpha   90.00
_cell.angle_beta   90.00
_cell.angle_gamma   90.00
#
_symmetry.space_group_name_H-M   'P 1'
#
loop_
_entity.id
_entity.type
_entity.pdbx_description
1 polymer ?
#
loop_
_entity_poly.entity_id
_entity_poly.type
_entity_poly.pdbx_seq_one_letter_code
_entity_poly.pdbx_strand_id
1 'polypeptide(L)'
;YDSSGQLRSIHDEVRDVSQAPGARHPIISKHPETGRPALYLGRRLNAYVVGETVADSEELLDRLWAHCDQERFVYRHCWQPGDLVMWDNRCVMHRRDPFDPAARRIMHRTQIKGDAPVLAY
;
A
#
# COMPACT_ATOMS: atom_id res chain seq x y z
N TYR A 1 -11.46 -4.47 3.47
CA TYR A 1 -10.61 -5.53 4.06
C TYR A 1 -9.87 -5.01 5.29
N ASP A 2 -9.59 -5.85 6.26
CA ASP A 2 -8.78 -5.53 7.45
C ASP A 2 -7.27 -5.61 7.15
N SER A 3 -6.42 -5.40 8.16
CA SER A 3 -4.96 -5.51 7.99
C SER A 3 -4.48 -6.92 7.59
N SER A 4 -5.28 -7.97 7.79
CA SER A 4 -4.96 -9.35 7.43
C SER A 4 -5.38 -9.72 5.99
N GLY A 5 -6.17 -8.88 5.32
CA GLY A 5 -6.68 -9.17 3.99
C GLY A 5 -8.01 -9.91 4.00
N GLN A 6 -8.71 -9.94 5.13
CA GLN A 6 -10.09 -10.44 5.24
C GLN A 6 -11.10 -9.32 5.00
N LEU A 7 -12.23 -9.64 4.35
CA LEU A 7 -13.30 -8.67 4.13
C LEU A 7 -13.88 -8.28 5.49
N ARG A 8 -14.09 -6.99 5.73
CA ARG A 8 -14.76 -6.56 6.96
C ARG A 8 -16.24 -6.91 6.79
N SER A 9 -16.85 -7.54 7.78
CA SER A 9 -18.22 -8.07 7.76
C SER A 9 -19.34 -7.06 7.42
N ILE A 10 -18.99 -5.78 7.33
CA ILE A 10 -19.88 -4.65 7.03
C ILE A 10 -19.96 -4.31 5.52
N HIS A 11 -19.25 -5.02 4.64
CA HIS A 11 -19.32 -4.78 3.20
C HIS A 11 -19.53 -6.09 2.43
N ASP A 12 -20.33 -6.00 1.36
CA ASP A 12 -20.49 -7.07 0.39
C ASP A 12 -19.21 -7.29 -0.42
N GLU A 13 -19.14 -8.45 -1.08
CA GLU A 13 -18.08 -8.76 -2.04
C GLU A 13 -18.06 -7.73 -3.19
N VAL A 14 -16.87 -7.24 -3.52
CA VAL A 14 -16.68 -6.31 -4.63
C VAL A 14 -16.74 -7.09 -5.94
N ARG A 15 -17.80 -6.87 -6.72
CA ARG A 15 -17.98 -7.48 -8.07
C ARG A 15 -17.58 -6.54 -9.21
N ASP A 16 -17.61 -5.24 -8.96
CA ASP A 16 -17.19 -4.19 -9.88
C ASP A 16 -16.24 -3.25 -9.14
N VAL A 17 -14.99 -3.23 -9.56
CA VAL A 17 -13.93 -2.42 -8.93
C VAL A 17 -14.16 -0.92 -9.12
N SER A 18 -14.92 -0.50 -10.15
CA SER A 18 -15.28 0.91 -10.35
C SER A 18 -16.21 1.44 -9.26
N GLN A 19 -16.95 0.54 -8.60
CA GLN A 19 -17.86 0.81 -7.50
C GLN A 19 -17.32 0.33 -6.15
N ALA A 20 -16.04 -0.06 -6.08
CA ALA A 20 -15.44 -0.54 -4.85
C ALA A 20 -15.53 0.54 -3.75
N PRO A 21 -16.05 0.20 -2.55
CA PRO A 21 -16.12 1.14 -1.45
C PRO A 21 -14.73 1.45 -0.93
N GLY A 22 -14.44 2.72 -0.64
CA GLY A 22 -13.14 3.11 -0.09
C GLY A 22 -12.86 4.60 -0.22
N ALA A 23 -11.80 5.04 0.45
CA ALA A 23 -11.28 6.39 0.29
C ALA A 23 -10.59 6.53 -1.07
N ARG A 24 -10.80 7.67 -1.73
CA ARG A 24 -10.10 8.05 -2.96
C ARG A 24 -8.89 8.89 -2.59
N HIS A 25 -7.73 8.54 -3.12
CA HIS A 25 -6.48 9.26 -2.88
C HIS A 25 -5.77 9.58 -4.20
N PRO A 26 -4.98 10.65 -4.25
CA PRO A 26 -4.07 10.91 -5.36
C PRO A 26 -3.13 9.73 -5.59
N ILE A 27 -2.94 9.33 -6.84
CA ILE A 27 -1.96 8.28 -7.18
C ILE A 27 -0.51 8.78 -7.06
N ILE A 28 -0.31 10.10 -7.15
CA ILE A 28 0.93 10.80 -6.83
C ILE A 28 0.64 11.76 -5.67
N SER A 29 1.24 11.50 -4.52
CA SER A 29 1.12 12.32 -3.32
C SER A 29 2.37 13.18 -3.13
N LYS A 30 2.19 14.44 -2.72
CA LYS A 30 3.29 15.32 -2.35
C LYS A 30 3.66 15.13 -0.88
N HIS A 31 4.91 14.79 -0.60
CA HIS A 31 5.39 14.67 0.77
C HIS A 31 5.39 16.06 1.46
N PRO A 32 4.74 16.23 2.62
CA PRO A 32 4.49 17.56 3.18
C PRO A 32 5.77 18.30 3.59
N GLU A 33 6.77 17.60 4.13
CA GLU A 33 8.03 18.21 4.58
C GLU A 33 9.07 18.37 3.48
N THR A 34 9.18 17.38 2.57
CA THR A 34 10.23 17.40 1.53
C THR A 34 9.75 18.01 0.21
N GLY A 35 8.43 18.15 0.03
CA GLY A 35 7.82 18.59 -1.23
C GLY A 35 7.96 17.60 -2.39
N ARG A 36 8.61 16.45 -2.19
CA ARG A 36 8.88 15.47 -3.24
C ARG A 36 7.60 14.71 -3.61
N PRO A 37 7.35 14.43 -4.89
CA PRO A 37 6.29 13.52 -5.29
C PRO A 37 6.66 12.08 -4.93
N ALA A 38 5.67 11.32 -4.49
CA ALA A 38 5.78 9.89 -4.23
C ALA A 38 4.57 9.17 -4.83
N LEU A 39 4.80 7.98 -5.39
CA LEU A 39 3.71 7.11 -5.79
C LEU A 39 2.96 6.63 -4.54
N TYR A 40 1.66 6.85 -4.51
CA TYR A 40 0.81 6.56 -3.35
C TYR A 40 -0.22 5.50 -3.73
N LEU A 41 0.23 4.25 -3.77
CA LEU A 41 -0.64 3.11 -4.06
C LEU A 41 -1.22 2.52 -2.78
N GLY A 42 -2.50 2.16 -2.85
CA GLY A 42 -3.16 1.37 -1.83
C GLY A 42 -2.81 -0.13 -1.95
N ARG A 43 -3.76 -1.00 -1.61
CA ARG A 43 -3.64 -2.43 -1.90
C ARG A 43 -4.01 -2.71 -3.34
N ARG A 44 -3.37 -3.70 -3.97
CA ARG A 44 -3.72 -4.13 -5.33
C ARG A 44 -5.13 -4.71 -5.46
N LEU A 45 -5.58 -5.48 -4.46
CA LEU A 45 -6.91 -6.09 -4.44
C LEU A 45 -8.00 -5.02 -4.45
N ASN A 46 -8.88 -5.07 -5.46
CA ASN A 46 -9.98 -4.12 -5.68
C ASN A 46 -9.52 -2.66 -5.84
N ALA A 47 -8.29 -2.45 -6.31
CA ALA A 47 -7.84 -1.13 -6.72
C ALA A 47 -8.50 -0.72 -8.04
N TYR A 48 -8.74 0.58 -8.18
CA TYR A 48 -9.28 1.16 -9.40
C TYR A 48 -8.79 2.61 -9.54
N VAL A 49 -8.41 2.99 -10.76
CA VAL A 49 -8.04 4.36 -11.10
C VAL A 49 -9.30 5.10 -11.55
N VAL A 50 -9.75 6.03 -10.71
CA VAL A 50 -11.01 6.74 -10.92
C VAL A 50 -10.99 7.52 -12.24
N GLY A 51 -11.97 7.25 -13.10
CA GLY A 51 -12.14 7.93 -14.39
C GLY A 51 -11.65 7.12 -15.59
N GLU A 52 -10.91 6.03 -15.36
CA GLU A 52 -10.45 5.12 -16.41
C GLU A 52 -11.48 4.01 -16.70
N THR A 53 -11.37 3.35 -17.85
CA THR A 53 -12.07 2.05 -18.00
C THR A 53 -11.47 1.02 -17.04
N VAL A 54 -12.21 -0.05 -16.71
CA VAL A 54 -11.66 -1.12 -15.87
C VAL A 54 -10.40 -1.73 -16.51
N ALA A 55 -10.38 -1.90 -17.83
CA ALA A 55 -9.24 -2.43 -18.55
C ALA A 55 -8.02 -1.51 -18.46
N ASP A 56 -8.19 -0.20 -18.74
CA ASP A 56 -7.10 0.77 -18.70
C ASP A 56 -6.56 0.96 -17.27
N SER A 57 -7.46 0.95 -16.28
CA SER A 57 -7.09 0.98 -14.86
C SER A 57 -6.22 -0.22 -14.47
N GLU A 58 -6.60 -1.42 -14.88
CA GLU A 58 -5.85 -2.65 -14.57
C GLU A 58 -4.47 -2.63 -15.25
N GLU A 59 -4.40 -2.25 -16.54
CA GLU A 59 -3.12 -2.13 -17.26
C GLU A 59 -2.19 -1.10 -16.59
N LEU A 60 -2.72 0.06 -16.21
CA LEU A 60 -1.93 1.09 -15.54
C LEU A 60 -1.44 0.61 -14.16
N LEU A 61 -2.31 -0.01 -13.37
CA LEU A 61 -1.93 -0.54 -12.06
C LEU A 61 -0.87 -1.63 -12.20
N ASP A 62 -0.97 -2.55 -13.15
CA ASP A 62 0.02 -3.59 -13.38
C ASP A 62 1.39 -3.01 -13.71
N ARG A 63 1.44 -1.99 -14.58
CA ARG A 63 2.68 -1.28 -14.90
C ARG A 63 3.29 -0.58 -13.68
N LEU A 64 2.47 0.07 -12.86
CA LEU A 64 2.93 0.77 -11.67
C LEU A 64 3.44 -0.20 -10.59
N TRP A 65 2.74 -1.30 -10.36
CA TRP A 65 3.19 -2.33 -9.42
C TRP A 65 4.46 -3.03 -9.90
N ALA A 66 4.56 -3.35 -11.19
CA ALA A 66 5.77 -3.90 -11.80
C ALA A 66 6.96 -2.93 -11.68
N HIS A 67 6.72 -1.62 -11.77
CA HIS A 67 7.75 -0.62 -11.51
C HIS A 67 8.20 -0.60 -10.05
N CYS A 68 7.26 -0.64 -9.11
CA CYS A 68 7.56 -0.57 -7.68
C CYS A 68 8.27 -1.80 -7.12
N ASP A 69 8.06 -2.98 -7.72
CA ASP A 69 8.68 -4.24 -7.27
C ASP A 69 10.10 -4.45 -7.83
N GLN A 70 10.63 -3.51 -8.63
CA GLN A 70 12.01 -3.58 -9.13
C GLN A 70 13.02 -3.53 -7.98
N GLU A 71 14.00 -4.43 -7.99
CA GLU A 71 14.98 -4.59 -6.88
C GLU A 71 15.68 -3.29 -6.48
N ARG A 72 15.92 -2.37 -7.41
CA ARG A 72 16.53 -1.06 -7.13
C ARG A 72 15.73 -0.17 -6.18
N PHE A 73 14.44 -0.44 -5.97
CA PHE A 73 13.58 0.28 -5.04
C PHE A 73 13.34 -0.51 -3.74
N VAL A 74 13.89 -1.72 -3.62
CA VAL A 74 13.60 -2.64 -2.52
C VAL A 74 14.71 -2.60 -1.48
N TYR A 75 14.35 -2.23 -0.27
CA TYR A 75 15.14 -2.54 0.92
C TYR A 75 14.58 -3.82 1.58
N ARG A 76 15.45 -4.80 1.84
CA ARG A 76 15.10 -6.06 2.51
C ARG A 76 15.77 -6.13 3.87
N HIS A 77 14.97 -6.24 4.92
CA HIS A 77 15.46 -6.35 6.29
C HIS A 77 15.40 -7.79 6.81
N CYS A 78 16.56 -8.32 7.21
CA CYS A 78 16.67 -9.62 7.87
C CYS A 78 16.64 -9.44 9.39
N TRP A 79 15.45 -9.56 9.98
CA TRP A 79 15.19 -9.30 11.40
C TRP A 79 16.08 -10.12 12.34
N GLN A 80 16.62 -9.45 13.36
CA GLN A 80 17.20 -10.03 14.56
C GLN A 80 16.44 -9.57 15.83
N PRO A 81 16.47 -10.35 16.92
CA PRO A 81 15.91 -9.90 18.20
C PRO A 81 16.56 -8.59 18.66
N GLY A 82 15.72 -7.59 18.94
CA GLY A 82 16.17 -6.25 19.36
C GLY A 82 16.22 -5.22 18.23
N ASP A 83 16.08 -5.62 16.97
CA ASP A 83 16.05 -4.68 15.86
C ASP A 83 14.84 -3.75 15.92
N LEU A 84 15.10 -2.48 15.58
CA LEU A 84 14.08 -1.46 15.36
C LEU A 84 14.19 -0.97 13.92
N VAL A 85 13.07 -1.04 13.19
CA VAL A 85 12.93 -0.42 11.88
C VAL A 85 11.89 0.68 11.98
N MET A 86 12.25 1.86 11.49
CA MET A 86 11.35 3.00 11.33
C MET A 86 11.29 3.36 9.85
N TRP A 87 10.10 3.66 9.36
CA TRP A 87 9.90 4.08 7.97
C TRP A 87 8.84 5.17 7.88
N ASP A 88 8.91 5.97 6.81
CA ASP A 88 7.90 6.98 6.50
C ASP A 88 6.79 6.36 5.65
N ASN A 89 5.62 6.13 6.26
CA ASN A 89 4.49 5.49 5.58
C ASN A 89 3.83 6.37 4.50
N ARG A 90 4.28 7.61 4.30
CA ARG A 90 3.75 8.52 3.28
C ARG A 90 4.42 8.33 1.93
N CYS A 91 5.60 7.71 1.89
CA CYS A 91 6.39 7.56 0.66
C CYS A 91 7.01 6.17 0.47
N VAL A 92 6.66 5.19 1.30
CA VAL A 92 7.10 3.80 1.12
C VAL A 92 5.92 2.83 1.19
N MET A 93 6.08 1.71 0.51
CA MET A 93 5.24 0.52 0.67
C MET A 93 6.04 -0.56 1.39
N HIS A 94 5.34 -1.48 2.05
CA HIS A 94 5.98 -2.62 2.71
C HIS A 94 5.15 -3.89 2.52
N ARG A 95 5.86 -5.02 2.45
CA ARG A 95 5.27 -6.35 2.44
C ARG A 95 6.05 -7.28 3.36
N ARG A 96 5.39 -8.36 3.77
CA ARG A 96 6.02 -9.46 4.52
C ARG A 96 6.03 -10.68 3.63
N ASP A 97 7.19 -11.28 3.43
CA ASP A 97 7.26 -12.58 2.77
C ASP A 97 6.60 -13.69 3.61
N PRO A 98 6.23 -14.81 2.98
CA PRO A 98 5.90 -16.04 3.70
C PRO A 98 7.05 -16.44 4.63
N PHE A 99 6.70 -17.00 5.79
CA PHE A 99 7.64 -17.64 6.71
C PHE A 99 6.97 -18.90 7.27
N ASP A 100 7.75 -19.75 7.92
CA ASP A 100 7.25 -20.99 8.53
C ASP A 100 6.03 -20.71 9.43
N PRO A 101 4.83 -21.23 9.11
CA PRO A 101 3.63 -20.99 9.90
C PRO A 101 3.71 -21.61 11.31
N ALA A 102 4.60 -22.57 11.56
CA ALA A 102 4.85 -23.12 12.89
C ALA A 102 5.74 -22.21 13.76
N ALA A 103 6.48 -21.27 13.15
CA ALA A 103 7.36 -20.37 13.89
C ALA A 103 6.57 -19.27 14.62
N ARG A 104 6.88 -19.07 15.91
CA ARG A 104 6.34 -17.95 16.69
C ARG A 104 7.10 -16.67 16.38
N ARG A 105 6.39 -15.65 15.88
CA ARG A 105 6.94 -14.31 15.63
C ARG A 105 6.11 -13.24 16.33
N ILE A 106 6.75 -12.48 17.22
CA ILE A 106 6.13 -11.38 17.96
C ILE A 106 6.81 -10.08 17.55
N MET A 107 6.00 -9.09 17.17
CA MET A 107 6.45 -7.76 16.79
C MET A 107 5.67 -6.74 17.61
N HIS A 108 6.35 -5.73 18.13
CA HIS A 108 5.72 -4.56 18.72
C HIS A 108 5.71 -3.43 17.70
N ARG A 109 4.57 -2.78 17.53
CA ARG A 109 4.39 -1.66 16.59
C ARG A 109 3.74 -0.50 17.30
N THR A 110 4.24 0.70 17.01
CA THR A 110 3.51 1.95 17.18
C THR A 110 3.29 2.60 15.82
N GLN A 111 2.28 3.46 15.71
CA GLN A 111 1.98 4.20 14.50
C GLN A 111 1.84 5.68 14.85
N ILE A 112 2.48 6.53 14.06
CA ILE A 112 2.32 7.98 14.16
C ILE A 112 1.19 8.36 13.20
N LYS A 113 0.20 9.10 13.71
CA LYS A 113 -0.90 9.61 12.90
C LYS A 113 -0.35 10.60 11.88
N GLY A 114 -0.71 10.40 10.60
CA GLY A 114 -0.43 11.36 9.53
C GLY A 114 -1.68 12.14 9.10
N ASP A 115 -1.48 13.08 8.19
CA ASP A 115 -2.53 13.85 7.53
C ASP A 115 -3.03 13.18 6.25
N ALA A 116 -4.10 13.73 5.66
CA ALA A 116 -4.61 13.26 4.39
C ALA A 116 -3.59 13.50 3.25
N PRO A 117 -3.41 12.56 2.31
CA PRO A 117 -2.53 12.75 1.15
C PRO A 117 -2.94 13.95 0.30
N VAL A 118 -1.96 14.74 -0.14
CA VAL A 118 -2.18 15.93 -0.99
C VAL A 118 -1.67 15.66 -2.39
N LEU A 119 -2.43 16.06 -3.41
CA LEU A 119 -2.03 15.90 -4.82
C LEU A 119 -0.70 16.62 -5.10
N ALA A 120 0.22 15.94 -5.79
CA ALA A 120 1.39 16.59 -6.37
C ALA A 120 1.02 17.22 -7.72
N TYR A 121 1.33 18.50 -7.90
CA TYR A 121 1.24 19.24 -9.18
C TYR A 121 2.62 19.27 -9.84
#